data_AF-T0Z5W3-F1
#
_entry.id   AF-T0Z5W3-F1
#
_cell.length_a   1.000
_cell.length_b   1.000
_cell.length_c   1.000
_cell.angle_alpha   90.00
_cell.angle_beta   90.00
_cell.angle_gamma   90.00
#
_symmetry.space_group_name_H-M   'P 1'
#
loop_
_entity.id
_entity.type
_entity.pdbx_description
1 polymer ?
#
loop_
_entity_poly.entity_id
_entity_poly.type
_entity_poly.pdbx_seq_one_letter_code
_entity_poly.pdbx_strand_id
1 'polypeptide(L)'
;MTPDEKARLARNFKGYDISPDMVRLSLVNLYLHGFSDPHIVEYDTLTSDERWNEFADVILANPPFMSPKGGIKPHKRFSIQAKRSEVLFVDYMAEHLTPQGRAAIIVPEGIIFQSQTAYKQLRKLLVETALVAVVSLPAGVFQPYSGVKTSILILDKSLAKQSDTIAFFRVDNDGYGLGAQRRAID
;
A
#
# COMPACT_ATOMS: atom_id res chain seq x y z
N MET A 1 4.03 22.95 -10.87
CA MET A 1 2.90 23.10 -9.93
C MET A 1 2.72 24.58 -9.65
N THR A 2 1.51 25.09 -9.78
CA THR A 2 1.17 26.46 -9.37
C THR A 2 1.22 26.57 -7.83
N PRO A 3 1.31 27.78 -7.27
CA PRO A 3 1.21 27.99 -5.83
C PRO A 3 -0.07 27.39 -5.21
N ASP A 4 -1.20 27.48 -5.93
CA ASP A 4 -2.48 26.93 -5.49
C ASP A 4 -2.50 25.40 -5.45
N GLU A 5 -1.88 24.75 -6.43
CA GLU A 5 -1.74 23.29 -6.44
C GLU A 5 -0.89 22.79 -5.27
N LYS A 6 0.19 23.51 -4.94
CA LYS A 6 1.02 23.21 -3.76
C LYS A 6 0.24 23.39 -2.46
N ALA A 7 -0.49 24.48 -2.31
CA ALA A 7 -1.31 24.75 -1.13
C ALA A 7 -2.45 23.72 -0.98
N ARG A 8 -3.07 23.30 -2.09
CA ARG A 8 -4.08 22.24 -2.10
C ARG A 8 -3.47 20.89 -1.70
N LEU A 9 -2.31 20.53 -2.24
CA LEU A 9 -1.64 19.29 -1.86
C LEU A 9 -1.28 19.28 -0.38
N ALA A 10 -0.75 20.38 0.14
CA ALA A 10 -0.33 20.49 1.53
C ALA A 10 -1.48 20.26 2.53
N ARG A 11 -2.70 20.71 2.20
CA ARG A 11 -3.89 20.54 3.06
C ARG A 11 -4.57 19.17 2.96
N ASN A 12 -4.26 18.39 1.93
CA ASN A 12 -4.97 17.12 1.65
C ASN A 12 -4.10 15.88 1.85
N PHE A 13 -2.84 16.06 2.27
CA PHE A 13 -1.98 14.93 2.61
C PHE A 13 -2.29 14.43 4.02
N LYS A 14 -2.69 13.17 4.14
CA LYS A 14 -3.03 12.51 5.40
C LYS A 14 -2.25 11.20 5.52
N GLY A 15 -2.02 10.75 6.74
CA GLY A 15 -1.39 9.45 6.97
C GLY A 15 -1.64 8.91 8.38
N TYR A 16 -1.42 7.61 8.52
CA TYR A 16 -1.60 6.86 9.75
C TYR A 16 -0.33 6.08 10.05
N ASP A 17 0.05 6.00 11.32
CA ASP A 17 1.03 5.02 11.80
C ASP A 17 0.60 4.51 13.18
N ILE A 18 0.93 3.27 13.51
CA ILE A 18 0.62 2.69 14.83
C ILE A 18 1.61 3.16 15.90
N SER A 19 2.81 3.60 15.52
CA SER A 19 3.85 4.01 16.46
C SER A 19 3.78 5.53 16.71
N PRO A 20 3.61 5.97 17.96
CA PRO A 20 3.64 7.39 18.31
C PRO A 20 4.95 8.07 17.88
N ASP A 21 6.07 7.35 17.91
CA ASP A 21 7.37 7.87 17.51
C ASP A 21 7.47 8.06 15.99
N MET A 22 6.93 7.11 15.22
CA MET A 22 6.86 7.24 13.76
C MET A 22 5.92 8.35 13.32
N VAL A 23 4.81 8.56 14.03
CA VAL A 23 3.92 9.72 13.83
C VAL A 23 4.70 11.01 14.02
N ARG A 24 5.39 11.17 15.16
CA ARG A 24 6.19 12.38 15.46
C ARG A 24 7.28 12.62 14.40
N LEU A 25 8.01 11.57 14.02
CA LEU A 25 9.05 11.65 13.01
C LEU A 25 8.48 12.07 11.64
N SER A 26 7.33 11.51 11.26
CA SER A 26 6.65 11.84 10.00
C SER A 26 6.14 13.28 9.97
N LEU A 27 5.57 13.77 11.09
CA LEU A 27 5.15 15.16 11.23
C LEU A 27 6.33 16.12 11.06
N VAL A 28 7.46 15.86 11.74
CA VAL A 28 8.68 16.67 11.59
C VAL A 28 9.21 16.62 10.16
N ASN A 29 9.26 15.44 9.54
CA ASN A 29 9.72 15.28 8.17
C ASN A 29 8.88 16.12 7.18
N LEU A 30 7.55 16.02 7.27
CA LEU A 30 6.65 16.79 6.42
C LEU A 30 6.80 18.30 6.66
N TYR A 31 6.91 18.72 7.91
CA TYR A 31 7.14 20.12 8.26
C TYR A 31 8.42 20.68 7.62
N LEU A 32 9.53 19.94 7.71
CA LEU A 32 10.81 20.32 7.08
C LEU A 32 10.73 20.35 5.54
N HIS A 33 9.84 19.56 4.95
CA HIS A 33 9.54 19.59 3.51
C HIS A 33 8.51 20.65 3.10
N GLY A 34 8.13 21.56 4.01
CA GLY A 34 7.27 22.71 3.70
C GLY A 34 5.77 22.45 3.83
N PHE A 35 5.37 21.34 4.44
CA PHE A 35 3.98 21.09 4.82
C PHE A 35 3.73 21.72 6.20
N SER A 36 3.25 22.96 6.21
CA SER A 36 3.07 23.75 7.44
C SER A 36 2.02 23.21 8.41
N ASP A 37 1.14 22.33 7.94
CA ASP A 37 0.05 21.71 8.71
C ASP A 37 -0.07 20.22 8.35
N PRO A 38 0.89 19.37 8.77
CA PRO A 38 0.91 17.97 8.40
C PRO A 38 -0.10 17.16 9.22
N HIS A 39 -0.86 16.29 8.55
CA HIS A 39 -1.94 15.50 9.17
C HIS A 39 -1.57 14.01 9.25
N ILE A 40 -0.64 13.67 10.14
CA ILE A 40 -0.31 12.28 10.47
C ILE A 40 -0.83 11.96 11.88
N VAL A 41 -1.58 10.88 12.03
CA VAL A 41 -2.20 10.50 13.31
C VAL A 41 -1.83 9.08 13.72
N GLU A 42 -1.80 8.86 15.03
CA GLU A 42 -1.64 7.53 15.60
C GLU A 42 -2.93 6.72 15.39
N TYR A 43 -2.82 5.59 14.68
CA TYR A 43 -3.96 4.73 14.39
C TYR A 43 -3.51 3.32 14.00
N ASP A 44 -4.01 2.31 14.72
CA ASP A 44 -3.88 0.91 14.32
C ASP A 44 -4.95 0.56 13.28
N THR A 45 -4.54 0.64 12.02
CA THR A 45 -5.37 0.36 10.83
C THR A 45 -6.02 -1.03 10.85
N LEU A 46 -5.44 -2.01 11.53
CA LEU A 46 -5.91 -3.38 11.46
C LEU A 46 -6.83 -3.76 12.62
N THR A 47 -6.67 -3.15 13.80
CA THR A 47 -7.42 -3.54 15.01
C THR A 47 -8.48 -2.54 15.44
N SER A 48 -8.39 -1.27 15.02
CA SER A 48 -9.36 -0.21 15.34
C SER A 48 -10.23 0.11 14.13
N ASP A 49 -11.53 0.34 14.34
CA ASP A 49 -12.48 0.75 13.30
C ASP A 49 -12.96 2.21 13.43
N GLU A 50 -12.34 2.99 14.32
CA GLU A 50 -12.70 4.39 14.59
C GLU A 50 -12.69 5.28 13.34
N ARG A 51 -11.79 5.00 12.40
CA ARG A 51 -11.61 5.76 11.15
C ARG A 51 -12.09 5.02 9.90
N TRP A 52 -12.88 3.96 10.05
CA TRP A 52 -13.28 3.12 8.91
C TRP A 52 -14.11 3.85 7.85
N ASN A 53 -14.77 4.96 8.20
CA ASN A 53 -15.55 5.75 7.23
C ASN A 53 -14.75 6.92 6.64
N GLU A 54 -13.42 6.90 6.75
CA GLU A 54 -12.53 7.84 6.08
C GLU A 54 -12.09 7.26 4.74
N PHE A 55 -12.19 8.06 3.67
CA PHE A 55 -11.86 7.64 2.31
C PHE A 55 -10.86 8.58 1.66
N ALA A 56 -10.11 8.07 0.70
CA ALA A 56 -9.13 8.83 -0.07
C ALA A 56 -9.29 8.61 -1.58
N ASP A 57 -9.07 9.67 -2.36
CA ASP A 57 -9.01 9.57 -3.82
C ASP A 57 -7.72 8.92 -4.31
N VAL A 58 -6.64 9.07 -3.53
CA VAL A 58 -5.34 8.49 -3.84
C VAL A 58 -4.74 7.87 -2.58
N ILE A 59 -4.34 6.60 -2.68
CA ILE A 59 -3.61 5.90 -1.62
C ILE A 59 -2.25 5.45 -2.17
N LEU A 60 -1.17 5.84 -1.50
CA LEU A 60 0.19 5.37 -1.79
C LEU A 60 0.74 4.75 -0.52
N ALA A 61 1.12 3.48 -0.56
CA ALA A 61 1.54 2.79 0.65
C ALA A 61 2.60 1.71 0.39
N ASN A 62 3.50 1.59 1.36
CA ASN A 62 4.40 0.46 1.53
C ASN A 62 4.12 -0.19 2.90
N PRO A 63 3.00 -0.92 3.06
CA PRO A 63 2.65 -1.54 4.33
C PRO A 63 3.71 -2.56 4.78
N PRO A 64 3.83 -2.83 6.09
CA PRO A 64 4.79 -3.80 6.58
C PRO A 64 4.52 -5.21 6.02
N PHE A 65 5.57 -5.88 5.55
CA PHE A 65 5.46 -7.17 4.85
C PHE A 65 5.31 -8.39 5.76
N MET A 66 5.33 -8.22 7.08
CA MET A 66 5.34 -9.33 8.03
C MET A 66 4.22 -9.21 9.04
N SER A 67 3.55 -10.33 9.29
CA SER A 67 2.61 -10.46 10.40
C SER A 67 3.38 -10.76 11.70
N PRO A 68 2.96 -10.20 12.85
CA PRO A 68 3.48 -10.59 14.16
C PRO A 68 3.34 -12.10 14.42
N LYS A 69 4.23 -12.66 15.26
CA LYS A 69 4.09 -14.05 15.72
C LYS A 69 2.75 -14.20 16.44
N GLY A 70 1.88 -15.07 15.92
CA GLY A 70 0.50 -15.25 16.40
C GLY A 70 -0.59 -14.66 15.49
N GLY A 71 -0.21 -13.88 14.47
CA GLY A 71 -1.12 -13.24 13.53
C GLY A 71 -1.82 -12.01 14.12
N ILE A 72 -2.58 -11.31 13.28
CA ILE A 72 -3.39 -10.16 13.69
C ILE A 72 -4.80 -10.63 14.07
N LYS A 73 -5.40 -9.98 15.07
CA LYS A 73 -6.84 -10.08 15.38
C LYS A 73 -7.53 -8.84 14.84
N PRO A 74 -8.01 -8.84 13.58
CA PRO A 74 -8.66 -7.67 13.03
C PRO A 74 -10.02 -7.42 13.67
N HIS A 75 -10.52 -6.19 13.57
CA HIS A 75 -11.93 -5.91 13.86
C HIS A 75 -12.84 -6.52 12.77
N LYS A 76 -14.17 -6.46 12.99
CA LYS A 76 -15.14 -7.27 12.21
C LYS A 76 -15.53 -6.68 10.84
N ARG A 77 -15.11 -5.45 10.50
CA ARG A 77 -15.60 -4.76 9.29
C ARG A 77 -14.82 -5.12 8.01
N PHE A 78 -13.69 -5.81 8.12
CA PHE A 78 -12.94 -6.30 6.94
C PHE A 78 -13.80 -7.19 6.06
N SER A 79 -13.70 -6.97 4.74
CA SER A 79 -14.42 -7.80 3.76
C SER A 79 -13.84 -9.22 3.72
N ILE A 80 -12.54 -9.36 4.01
CA ILE A 80 -11.81 -10.62 4.03
C ILE A 80 -11.41 -10.97 5.46
N GLN A 81 -11.92 -12.11 5.93
CA GLN A 81 -11.55 -12.64 7.24
C GLN A 81 -10.18 -13.32 7.17
N ALA A 82 -9.12 -12.60 7.55
CA ALA A 82 -7.74 -13.05 7.52
C ALA A 82 -6.99 -12.76 8.83
N LYS A 83 -5.87 -13.44 9.05
CA LYS A 83 -4.91 -13.17 10.14
C LYS A 83 -3.57 -12.63 9.64
N ARG A 84 -3.43 -12.52 8.31
CA ARG A 84 -2.21 -12.07 7.62
C ARG A 84 -2.31 -10.56 7.41
N SER A 85 -1.41 -9.80 8.03
CA SER A 85 -1.40 -8.34 7.95
C SER A 85 -1.34 -7.84 6.52
N GLU A 86 -0.53 -8.47 5.66
CA GLU A 86 -0.38 -8.08 4.27
C GLU A 86 -1.68 -8.24 3.46
N VAL A 87 -2.53 -9.20 3.81
CA VAL A 87 -3.85 -9.36 3.17
C VAL A 87 -4.81 -8.27 3.66
N LEU A 88 -4.82 -8.04 4.98
CA LEU A 88 -5.71 -7.07 5.61
C LEU A 88 -5.38 -5.63 5.18
N PHE A 89 -4.11 -5.26 5.04
CA PHE A 89 -3.73 -3.93 4.56
C PHE A 89 -4.25 -3.66 3.14
N VAL A 90 -4.15 -4.63 2.24
CA VAL A 90 -4.63 -4.47 0.85
C VAL A 90 -6.16 -4.43 0.80
N ASP A 91 -6.85 -5.26 1.61
CA ASP A 91 -8.31 -5.19 1.78
C ASP A 91 -8.74 -3.81 2.27
N TYR A 92 -8.12 -3.31 3.35
CA TYR A 92 -8.35 -1.97 3.90
C TYR A 92 -8.21 -0.90 2.81
N MET A 93 -7.07 -0.84 2.13
CA MET A 93 -6.82 0.21 1.14
C MET A 93 -7.78 0.13 -0.05
N ALA A 94 -8.15 -1.07 -0.51
CA ALA A 94 -9.14 -1.21 -1.57
C ALA A 94 -10.53 -0.70 -1.15
N GLU A 95 -10.96 -0.99 0.09
CA GLU A 95 -12.23 -0.53 0.66
C GLU A 95 -12.24 1.00 0.84
N HIS A 96 -11.14 1.58 1.30
CA HIS A 96 -11.03 3.01 1.67
C HIS A 96 -10.73 3.94 0.49
N LEU A 97 -10.69 3.42 -0.74
CA LEU A 97 -10.72 4.25 -1.95
C LEU A 97 -12.12 4.82 -2.21
N THR A 98 -12.20 6.10 -2.56
CA THR A 98 -13.45 6.69 -3.10
C THR A 98 -13.88 5.98 -4.39
N PRO A 99 -15.13 6.12 -4.87
CA PRO A 99 -15.59 5.42 -6.08
C PRO A 99 -14.79 5.68 -7.37
N GLN A 100 -14.03 6.78 -7.40
CA GLN A 100 -13.13 7.16 -8.50
C GLN A 100 -11.66 7.13 -8.06
N GLY A 101 -11.39 6.55 -6.89
CA GLY A 101 -10.08 6.53 -6.27
C GLY A 101 -9.15 5.50 -6.90
N ARG A 102 -7.86 5.73 -6.68
CA ARG A 102 -6.75 4.90 -7.17
C ARG A 102 -5.68 4.69 -6.12
N ALA A 103 -4.96 3.57 -6.21
CA ALA A 103 -3.87 3.28 -5.30
C ALA A 103 -2.66 2.67 -6.00
N ALA A 104 -1.48 2.91 -5.42
CA ALA A 104 -0.27 2.13 -5.71
C ALA A 104 0.25 1.55 -4.39
N ILE A 105 0.25 0.22 -4.29
CA ILE A 105 0.52 -0.49 -3.04
C ILE A 105 1.67 -1.46 -3.26
N ILE A 106 2.75 -1.30 -2.49
CA ILE A 106 3.85 -2.26 -2.48
C ILE A 106 3.43 -3.46 -1.62
N VAL A 107 3.50 -4.65 -2.19
CA VAL A 107 3.10 -5.89 -1.52
C VAL A 107 4.18 -6.95 -1.65
N PRO A 108 4.28 -7.90 -0.69
CA PRO A 108 5.04 -9.12 -0.93
C PRO A 108 4.41 -9.89 -2.09
N GLU A 109 5.24 -10.48 -2.95
CA GLU A 109 4.78 -11.16 -4.17
C GLU A 109 3.83 -12.33 -3.87
N GLY A 110 3.86 -12.85 -2.65
CA GLY A 110 2.90 -13.84 -2.16
C GLY A 110 1.43 -13.41 -2.30
N ILE A 111 1.11 -12.11 -2.27
CA ILE A 111 -0.26 -11.62 -2.55
C ILE A 111 -0.77 -12.10 -3.92
N ILE A 112 0.13 -12.22 -4.90
CA ILE A 112 -0.21 -12.55 -6.29
C ILE A 112 -0.46 -14.06 -6.48
N PHE A 113 0.25 -14.94 -5.76
CA PHE A 113 0.23 -16.38 -6.08
C PHE A 113 -0.16 -17.31 -4.92
N GLN A 114 -0.15 -16.86 -3.66
CA GLN A 114 -0.43 -17.75 -2.52
C GLN A 114 -1.82 -18.39 -2.61
N SER A 115 -1.89 -19.70 -2.35
CA SER A 115 -3.09 -20.52 -2.56
C SER A 115 -4.04 -20.60 -1.36
N GLN A 116 -3.69 -19.97 -0.24
CA GLN A 116 -4.54 -19.86 0.95
C GLN A 116 -5.83 -19.08 0.63
N THR A 117 -6.94 -19.45 1.28
CA THR A 117 -8.29 -18.93 0.98
C THR A 117 -8.36 -17.40 1.01
N ALA A 118 -7.80 -16.76 2.03
CA ALA A 118 -7.83 -15.30 2.17
C ALA A 118 -7.14 -14.58 1.00
N TYR A 119 -6.01 -15.11 0.51
CA TYR A 119 -5.30 -14.53 -0.63
C TYR A 119 -6.09 -14.69 -1.94
N LYS A 120 -6.77 -15.83 -2.13
CA LYS A 120 -7.67 -16.04 -3.26
C LYS A 120 -8.87 -15.08 -3.22
N GLN A 121 -9.48 -14.91 -2.05
CA GLN A 121 -10.58 -13.97 -1.85
C GLN A 121 -10.14 -12.54 -2.14
N LEU A 122 -8.95 -12.14 -1.65
CA LEU A 122 -8.37 -10.83 -1.95
C LEU A 122 -8.17 -10.63 -3.44
N ARG A 123 -7.50 -11.55 -4.13
CA ARG A 123 -7.30 -11.41 -5.58
C ARG A 123 -8.60 -11.33 -6.35
N LYS A 124 -9.61 -12.12 -5.96
CA LYS A 124 -10.94 -12.06 -6.57
C LYS A 124 -11.56 -10.67 -6.38
N LEU A 125 -11.60 -10.18 -5.14
CA LEU A 125 -12.11 -8.85 -4.82
C LEU A 125 -11.42 -7.77 -5.66
N LEU A 126 -10.08 -7.79 -5.69
CA LEU A 126 -9.29 -6.79 -6.41
C LEU A 126 -9.56 -6.81 -7.92
N VAL A 127 -9.55 -8.00 -8.54
CA VAL A 127 -9.84 -8.17 -9.97
C VAL A 127 -11.24 -7.68 -10.32
N GLU A 128 -12.23 -7.91 -9.46
CA GLU A 128 -13.63 -7.55 -9.70
C GLU A 128 -13.91 -6.06 -9.48
N THR A 129 -13.07 -5.32 -8.74
CA THR A 129 -13.42 -3.99 -8.26
C THR A 129 -12.45 -2.87 -8.61
N ALA A 130 -11.15 -3.12 -8.71
CA ALA A 130 -10.18 -2.04 -8.79
C ALA A 130 -8.83 -2.37 -9.45
N LEU A 131 -8.40 -3.63 -9.55
CA LEU A 131 -7.05 -3.96 -10.04
C LEU A 131 -6.93 -3.68 -11.54
N VAL A 132 -5.95 -2.86 -11.93
CA VAL A 132 -5.68 -2.52 -13.34
C VAL A 132 -4.29 -2.93 -13.79
N ALA A 133 -3.31 -2.99 -12.88
CA ALA A 133 -1.99 -3.50 -13.20
C ALA A 133 -1.26 -4.13 -12.01
N VAL A 134 -0.34 -5.03 -12.33
CA VAL A 134 0.64 -5.60 -11.40
C VAL A 134 2.04 -5.38 -11.96
N VAL A 135 2.91 -4.76 -11.18
CA VAL A 135 4.32 -4.54 -11.52
C VAL A 135 5.19 -5.43 -10.63
N SER A 136 5.71 -6.53 -11.16
CA SER A 136 6.65 -7.41 -10.45
C SER A 136 8.04 -6.77 -10.43
N LEU A 137 8.58 -6.57 -9.23
CA LEU A 137 9.90 -5.97 -9.05
C LEU A 137 10.99 -7.06 -8.95
N PRO A 138 12.26 -6.74 -9.30
CA PRO A 138 13.37 -7.66 -9.12
C PRO A 138 13.51 -8.11 -7.66
N ALA A 139 14.04 -9.33 -7.46
CA ALA A 139 14.41 -9.76 -6.12
C ALA A 139 15.52 -8.86 -5.56
N GLY A 140 15.43 -8.51 -4.27
CA GLY A 140 16.47 -7.74 -3.60
C GLY A 140 16.32 -6.22 -3.67
N VAL A 141 15.29 -5.68 -4.33
CA VAL A 141 14.98 -4.22 -4.35
C VAL A 141 14.98 -3.59 -2.95
N PHE A 142 14.52 -4.35 -1.95
CA PHE A 142 14.44 -3.91 -0.55
C PHE A 142 15.63 -4.33 0.33
N GLN A 143 16.71 -4.88 -0.24
CA GLN A 143 17.93 -5.18 0.52
C GLN A 143 18.64 -3.87 0.94
N PRO A 144 19.31 -3.85 2.12
CA PRO A 144 19.54 -4.96 3.05
C PRO A 144 18.38 -5.21 4.04
N TYR A 145 17.31 -4.42 3.97
CA TYR A 145 16.24 -4.42 4.98
C TYR A 145 15.29 -5.62 4.87
N SER A 146 15.04 -6.09 3.65
CA SER A 146 14.18 -7.26 3.38
C SER A 146 14.65 -8.04 2.15
N GLY A 147 14.67 -9.36 2.29
CA GLY A 147 14.90 -10.29 1.17
C GLY A 147 13.62 -10.72 0.43
N VAL A 148 12.45 -10.24 0.87
CA VAL A 148 11.17 -10.59 0.26
C VAL A 148 11.08 -9.96 -1.13
N LYS A 149 10.75 -10.77 -2.15
CA LYS A 149 10.42 -10.25 -3.48
C LYS A 149 9.07 -9.54 -3.42
N THR A 150 9.01 -8.33 -3.98
CA THR A 150 7.84 -7.45 -3.89
C THR A 150 7.25 -7.17 -5.26
N SER A 151 6.03 -6.65 -5.27
CA SER A 151 5.34 -6.17 -6.45
C SER A 151 4.53 -4.93 -6.10
N ILE A 152 4.18 -4.14 -7.10
CA ILE A 152 3.29 -2.98 -6.93
C ILE A 152 1.94 -3.35 -7.54
N LEU A 153 0.88 -3.27 -6.73
CA LEU A 153 -0.49 -3.34 -7.20
C LEU A 153 -0.94 -1.94 -7.57
N ILE A 154 -1.45 -1.78 -8.79
CA ILE A 154 -2.07 -0.54 -9.26
C ILE A 154 -3.59 -0.76 -9.26
N LEU A 155 -4.27 -0.01 -8.41
CA LEU A 155 -5.72 -0.02 -8.28
C LEU A 155 -6.28 1.27 -8.87
N ASP A 156 -7.38 1.19 -9.60
CA ASP A 156 -8.18 2.31 -10.09
C ASP A 156 -9.63 1.84 -10.25
N LYS A 157 -10.53 2.31 -9.37
CA LYS A 157 -11.95 1.89 -9.34
C LYS A 157 -12.74 2.39 -10.55
N SER A 158 -12.27 3.42 -11.24
CA SER A 158 -12.93 3.97 -12.43
C SER A 158 -12.50 3.22 -13.69
N LEU A 159 -11.19 2.99 -13.83
CA LEU A 159 -10.62 2.31 -14.99
C LEU A 159 -10.92 0.80 -14.99
N ALA A 160 -10.95 0.16 -13.82
CA ALA A 160 -11.30 -1.27 -13.72
C ALA A 160 -12.71 -1.58 -14.24
N LYS A 161 -13.64 -0.62 -14.23
CA LYS A 161 -15.00 -0.77 -14.80
C LYS A 161 -15.04 -0.64 -16.32
N GLN A 162 -13.96 -0.15 -16.93
CA GLN A 162 -13.87 0.19 -18.35
C GLN A 162 -12.93 -0.77 -19.12
N SER A 163 -12.25 -1.69 -18.42
CA SER A 163 -11.30 -2.63 -19.01
C SER A 163 -11.54 -4.05 -18.50
N ASP A 164 -11.62 -5.00 -19.44
CA ASP A 164 -11.67 -6.43 -19.13
C ASP A 164 -10.26 -7.05 -19.00
N THR A 165 -9.22 -6.22 -19.08
CA THR A 165 -7.82 -6.66 -19.05
C THR A 165 -7.05 -6.04 -17.89
N ILE A 166 -6.10 -6.81 -17.36
CA ILE A 166 -5.16 -6.39 -16.32
C ILE A 166 -3.76 -6.44 -16.90
N ALA A 167 -3.01 -5.35 -16.78
CA ALA A 167 -1.65 -5.29 -17.28
C ALA A 167 -0.67 -5.94 -16.29
N PHE A 168 0.20 -6.81 -16.79
CA PHE A 168 1.29 -7.39 -16.01
C PHE A 168 2.62 -6.90 -16.56
N PHE A 169 3.37 -6.21 -15.72
CA PHE A 169 4.70 -5.72 -16.02
C PHE A 169 5.72 -6.48 -15.17
N ARG A 170 6.83 -6.86 -15.78
CA ARG A 170 7.99 -7.37 -15.07
C ARG A 170 9.12 -6.36 -15.25
N VAL A 171 9.62 -5.85 -14.14
CA VAL A 171 10.82 -5.03 -14.14
C VAL A 171 12.00 -5.99 -14.02
N ASP A 172 12.83 -6.06 -15.05
CA ASP A 172 13.98 -6.97 -15.08
C ASP A 172 15.15 -6.43 -14.24
N ASN A 173 15.31 -5.11 -14.15
CA ASN A 173 16.40 -4.45 -13.44
C ASN A 173 15.98 -3.06 -12.95
N ASP A 174 16.47 -2.66 -11.77
CA ASP A 174 16.23 -1.35 -11.16
C ASP A 174 17.50 -0.47 -11.07
N GLY A 175 18.49 -0.77 -11.90
CA GLY A 175 19.80 -0.10 -11.94
C GLY A 175 20.85 -0.70 -11.01
N TYR A 176 20.53 -1.80 -10.30
CA TYR A 176 21.41 -2.41 -9.31
C TYR A 176 21.45 -3.94 -9.44
N GLY A 177 22.58 -4.53 -9.08
CA GLY A 177 22.77 -5.98 -8.98
C GLY A 177 21.77 -6.63 -8.04
N LEU A 178 21.43 -7.89 -8.28
CA LEU A 178 20.49 -8.66 -7.46
C LEU A 178 21.11 -9.23 -6.17
N GLY A 179 22.44 -9.09 -5.99
CA GLY A 179 23.13 -9.50 -4.79
C GLY A 179 22.82 -8.59 -3.60
N ALA A 180 23.01 -9.08 -2.37
CA ALA A 180 22.72 -8.34 -1.14
C ALA A 180 23.43 -6.97 -1.03
N GLN A 181 24.58 -6.81 -1.70
CA GLN A 181 25.33 -5.56 -1.74
C GLN A 181 24.79 -4.51 -2.72
N ARG A 182 23.84 -4.87 -3.59
CA ARG A 182 23.11 -3.95 -4.49
C ARG A 182 24.02 -2.92 -5.16
N ARG A 183 25.11 -3.38 -5.80
CA ARG A 183 26.04 -2.50 -6.54
C ARG A 183 25.35 -2.00 -7.81
N ALA A 184 25.56 -0.74 -8.18
CA ALA A 184 25.03 -0.20 -9.43
C ALA A 184 25.52 -1.04 -10.62
N ILE A 185 24.63 -1.25 -11.59
CA ILE A 185 24.98 -1.87 -12.87
C ILE A 185 25.22 -0.71 -13.84
N ASP A 186 26.40 -0.70 -14.46
CA ASP A 186 26.79 0.28 -15.48
C ASP A 186 25.89 0.21 -16.73
#